data_AF-A0A5M9JFU7-F1
#
_entry.id   AF-A0A5M9JFU7-F1
#
_cell.length_a   1.000
_cell.length_b   1.000
_cell.length_c   1.000
_cell.angle_alpha   90.00
_cell.angle_beta   90.00
_cell.angle_gamma   90.00
#
_symmetry.space_group_name_H-M   'P 1'
#
loop_
_entity.id
_entity.type
_entity.pdbx_description
1 polymer ?
#
loop_
_entity_poly.entity_id
_entity_poly.type
_entity_poly.pdbx_seq_one_letter_code
_entity_poly.pdbx_strand_id
1 'polypeptide(L)'
;MKNLPALVREKFKAAKAAGDITYFQTQLAILHCNSLPFQLRYSPALAHKPKHVQFLPVESMKTGLGQESQWSLLSDGLSGIPAPELPFTYFAASLPVDIQPSDLHATYIDLHQQACQLMKTKSSINLKGESSISYNLGFTDRSMVLCPRVSEGLSIQDNDGNTIGSVALNGTLLAGTLLVKSETEWDAVRKDERILVDILKAIGVPRNTIDPRLSSPFQRSIDGKI
;
A
#
# COMPACT_ATOMS: atom_id res chain seq x y z
N MET A 1 11.88 -7.76 -29.56
CA MET A 1 11.18 -6.75 -28.73
C MET A 1 11.65 -6.89 -27.29
N LYS A 2 11.95 -5.80 -26.58
CA LYS A 2 12.29 -5.86 -25.14
C LYS A 2 11.00 -6.12 -24.35
N ASN A 3 11.05 -6.96 -23.31
CA ASN A 3 9.91 -7.08 -22.39
C ASN A 3 9.74 -5.79 -21.56
N LEU A 4 8.54 -5.57 -21.04
CA LEU A 4 8.20 -4.34 -20.32
C LEU A 4 9.15 -4.06 -19.13
N PRO A 5 9.54 -5.03 -18.29
CA PRO A 5 10.48 -4.77 -17.19
C PRO A 5 11.85 -4.26 -17.66
N ALA A 6 12.40 -4.83 -18.73
CA ALA A 6 13.68 -4.38 -19.29
C ALA A 6 13.58 -2.95 -19.83
N LEU A 7 12.47 -2.62 -20.50
CA LEU A 7 12.22 -1.28 -21.02
C LEU A 7 12.07 -0.24 -19.89
N VAL A 8 11.29 -0.55 -18.84
CA VAL A 8 11.12 0.32 -17.67
C VAL A 8 12.47 0.58 -16.99
N ARG A 9 13.26 -0.47 -16.78
CA ARG A 9 14.59 -0.37 -16.15
C ARG A 9 15.54 0.53 -16.96
N GLU A 10 15.55 0.37 -18.28
CA GLU A 10 16.36 1.20 -19.18
C GLU A 10 15.92 2.67 -19.15
N LYS A 11 14.61 2.94 -19.26
CA LYS A 11 14.07 4.30 -19.19
C LYS A 11 14.33 4.97 -17.85
N PHE A 12 14.16 4.24 -16.75
CA PHE A 12 14.49 4.74 -15.42
C PHE A 12 15.97 5.10 -15.30
N LYS A 13 16.88 4.25 -15.78
CA LYS A 13 18.33 4.54 -15.78
C LYS A 13 18.67 5.76 -16.61
N ALA A 14 18.09 5.89 -17.80
CA ALA A 14 18.30 7.04 -18.68
C ALA A 14 17.80 8.34 -18.03
N ALA A 15 16.59 8.35 -17.49
CA ALA A 15 16.01 9.51 -16.81
C ALA A 15 16.79 9.90 -15.54
N LYS A 16 17.29 8.92 -14.78
CA LYS A 16 18.20 9.17 -13.65
C LYS A 16 19.51 9.82 -14.10
N ALA A 17 20.11 9.33 -15.19
CA ALA A 17 21.36 9.87 -15.72
C ALA A 17 21.20 11.28 -16.31
N ALA A 18 20.03 11.57 -16.90
CA ALA A 18 19.69 12.88 -17.46
C ALA A 18 19.33 13.93 -16.38
N GLY A 19 19.13 13.52 -15.12
CA GLY A 19 18.67 14.40 -14.04
C GLY A 19 17.15 14.62 -14.01
N ASP A 20 16.40 13.94 -14.87
CA ASP A 20 14.92 13.98 -14.92
C ASP A 20 14.28 13.34 -13.67
N ILE A 21 15.04 12.50 -12.95
CA ILE A 21 14.63 11.86 -11.70
C ILE A 21 15.61 12.25 -10.59
N THR A 22 15.11 12.94 -9.57
CA THR A 22 15.86 13.24 -8.35
C THR A 22 15.67 12.12 -7.32
N TYR A 23 16.78 11.54 -6.86
CA TYR A 23 16.77 10.58 -5.76
C TYR A 23 17.04 11.29 -4.43
N PHE A 24 16.21 11.01 -3.43
CA PHE A 24 16.40 11.50 -2.07
C PHE A 24 16.84 10.34 -1.19
N GLN A 25 18.01 10.48 -0.57
CA GLN A 25 18.50 9.49 0.38
C GLN A 25 17.55 9.40 1.58
N THR A 26 17.29 8.18 2.01
CA THR A 26 16.43 7.90 3.16
C THR A 26 17.18 7.11 4.20
N GLN A 27 16.93 7.39 5.47
CA GLN A 27 17.23 6.48 6.57
C GLN A 27 16.08 5.48 6.71
N LEU A 28 16.37 4.28 7.23
CA LEU A 28 15.44 3.16 7.29
C LEU A 28 15.42 2.55 8.70
N ALA A 29 14.23 2.27 9.21
CA ALA A 29 13.97 1.42 10.36
C ALA A 29 12.86 0.43 10.01
N ILE A 30 12.86 -0.74 10.66
CA ILE A 30 11.77 -1.71 10.55
C ILE A 30 10.94 -1.63 11.82
N LEU A 31 9.64 -1.48 11.64
CA LEU A 31 8.63 -1.50 12.70
C LEU A 31 7.69 -2.68 12.47
N HIS A 32 6.96 -3.09 13.50
CA HIS A 32 6.02 -4.21 13.39
C HIS A 32 4.58 -3.80 13.73
N CYS A 33 3.63 -4.35 12.95
CA CYS A 33 2.21 -4.32 13.29
C CYS A 33 1.68 -5.75 13.21
N ASN A 34 1.27 -6.33 14.34
CA ASN A 34 0.85 -7.74 14.42
C ASN A 34 1.87 -8.72 13.79
N SER A 35 3.17 -8.48 14.05
CA SER A 35 4.31 -9.22 13.45
C SER A 35 4.57 -8.97 11.96
N LEU A 36 3.76 -8.16 11.28
CA LEU A 36 4.02 -7.76 9.90
C LEU A 36 5.06 -6.63 9.88
N PRO A 37 6.15 -6.76 9.11
CA PRO A 37 7.18 -5.74 9.04
C PRO A 37 6.75 -4.56 8.15
N PHE A 38 6.93 -3.35 8.67
CA PHE A 38 6.76 -2.09 7.94
C PHE A 38 8.09 -1.34 7.89
N GLN A 39 8.43 -0.79 6.72
CA GLN A 39 9.56 0.14 6.62
C GLN A 39 9.13 1.53 7.06
N LEU A 40 9.77 2.08 8.09
CA LEU A 40 9.78 3.51 8.33
C LEU A 40 10.96 4.11 7.56
N ARG A 41 10.68 5.07 6.67
CA ARG A 41 11.71 5.81 5.93
C ARG A 41 11.71 7.27 6.33
N TYR A 42 12.87 7.81 6.68
CA TYR A 42 13.04 9.23 6.95
C TYR A 42 13.78 9.92 5.81
N SER A 43 13.19 10.98 5.24
CA SER A 43 13.87 11.83 4.26
C SER A 43 13.47 13.31 4.43
N PRO A 44 14.35 14.14 5.02
CA PRO A 44 14.07 15.57 5.22
C PRO A 44 13.95 16.34 3.91
N ALA A 45 14.60 15.87 2.85
CA ALA A 45 14.54 16.50 1.53
C ALA A 45 13.13 16.45 0.89
N LEU A 46 12.22 15.60 1.40
CA LEU A 46 10.85 15.50 0.91
C LEU A 46 9.87 16.47 1.62
N ALA A 47 10.34 17.24 2.61
CA ALA A 47 9.56 18.30 3.25
C ALA A 47 9.20 19.43 2.27
N HIS A 48 10.05 19.72 1.30
CA HIS A 48 9.94 20.88 0.40
C HIS A 48 9.65 20.50 -1.07
N LYS A 49 9.15 19.28 -1.32
CA LYS A 49 8.99 18.77 -2.68
C LYS A 49 7.74 19.34 -3.39
N PRO A 50 7.83 19.79 -4.66
CA PRO A 50 6.63 20.07 -5.46
C PRO A 50 5.81 18.80 -5.71
N LYS A 51 4.48 18.93 -5.77
CA LYS A 51 3.56 17.79 -5.99
C LYS A 51 3.81 17.14 -7.36
N HIS A 52 4.27 15.89 -7.38
CA HIS A 52 4.41 15.08 -8.60
C HIS A 52 4.25 13.58 -8.32
N VAL A 53 4.07 12.82 -9.40
CA VAL A 53 3.95 11.35 -9.41
C VAL A 53 5.25 10.71 -8.93
N GLN A 54 5.17 9.80 -7.96
CA GLN A 54 6.33 9.10 -7.41
C GLN A 54 6.54 7.75 -8.10
N PHE A 55 7.69 7.56 -8.74
CA PHE A 55 8.15 6.25 -9.18
C PHE A 55 9.11 5.69 -8.13
N LEU A 56 8.75 4.57 -7.52
CA LEU A 56 9.56 3.91 -6.50
C LEU A 56 9.80 2.45 -6.90
N PRO A 57 10.95 2.14 -7.54
CA PRO A 57 11.30 0.76 -7.86
C PRO A 57 11.42 -0.07 -6.58
N VAL A 58 10.89 -1.30 -6.60
CA VAL A 58 10.90 -2.21 -5.44
C VAL A 58 12.33 -2.50 -4.98
N GLU A 59 13.27 -2.60 -5.92
CA GLU A 59 14.69 -2.78 -5.61
C GLU A 59 15.27 -1.59 -4.84
N SER A 60 14.77 -0.37 -5.11
CA SER A 60 15.17 0.82 -4.35
C SER A 60 14.63 0.78 -2.93
N MET A 61 13.44 0.20 -2.71
CA MET A 61 12.88 0.02 -1.36
C MET A 61 13.69 -0.96 -0.52
N LYS A 62 14.41 -1.90 -1.16
CA LYS A 62 15.32 -2.82 -0.47
C LYS A 62 16.66 -2.19 -0.07
N THR A 63 16.97 -0.99 -0.56
CA THR A 63 18.24 -0.32 -0.21
C THR A 63 18.25 0.07 1.26
N GLY A 64 19.31 -0.33 1.97
CA GLY A 64 19.49 -0.10 3.41
C GLY A 64 18.99 -1.25 4.29
N LEU A 65 18.31 -2.25 3.72
CA LEU A 65 18.01 -3.50 4.41
C LEU A 65 19.28 -4.36 4.53
N GLY A 66 19.49 -5.02 5.67
CA GLY A 66 20.52 -6.06 5.81
C GLY A 66 20.20 -7.28 4.94
N GLN A 67 21.20 -8.12 4.65
CA GLN A 67 21.02 -9.33 3.82
C GLN A 67 19.98 -10.31 4.42
N GLU A 68 19.80 -10.29 5.74
CA GLU A 68 18.84 -11.12 6.50
C GLU A 68 17.43 -10.50 6.61
N SER A 69 17.17 -9.38 5.93
CA SER A 69 15.89 -8.69 6.08
C SER A 69 14.74 -9.48 5.48
N GLN A 70 13.74 -9.77 6.31
CA GLN A 70 12.52 -10.49 5.92
C GLN A 70 11.47 -9.61 5.23
N TRP A 71 11.77 -8.34 4.95
CA TRP A 71 10.79 -7.45 4.35
C TRP A 71 10.50 -7.84 2.88
N SER A 72 9.21 -8.00 2.59
CA SER A 72 8.66 -8.15 1.25
C SER A 72 7.54 -7.14 1.04
N LEU A 73 7.08 -6.97 -0.21
CA LEU A 73 5.90 -6.15 -0.48
C LEU A 73 4.71 -6.70 0.30
N LEU A 74 4.09 -5.86 1.12
CA LEU A 74 2.93 -6.25 1.93
C LEU A 74 1.82 -6.85 1.04
N SER A 75 1.53 -6.23 -0.11
CA SER A 75 0.52 -6.69 -1.07
C SER A 75 0.65 -8.18 -1.44
N ASP A 76 1.87 -8.68 -1.63
CA ASP A 76 2.10 -10.08 -2.04
C ASP A 76 1.70 -11.09 -0.94
N GLY A 77 1.72 -10.67 0.32
CA GLY A 77 1.31 -11.50 1.47
C GLY A 77 -0.16 -11.39 1.82
N LEU A 78 -0.86 -10.32 1.41
CA LEU A 78 -2.23 -10.04 1.84
C LEU A 78 -3.29 -10.96 1.21
N SER A 79 -2.97 -11.62 0.10
CA SER A 79 -3.83 -12.64 -0.50
C SER A 79 -3.62 -14.05 0.07
N GLY A 80 -2.72 -14.20 1.05
CA GLY A 80 -2.40 -15.49 1.68
C GLY A 80 -3.54 -16.07 2.51
N ILE A 81 -3.43 -17.37 2.83
CA ILE A 81 -4.38 -18.09 3.70
C ILE A 81 -3.59 -18.70 4.87
N PRO A 82 -3.88 -18.32 6.13
CA PRO A 82 -4.85 -17.30 6.54
C PRO A 82 -4.43 -15.88 6.12
N ALA A 83 -5.40 -15.02 5.86
CA ALA A 83 -5.14 -13.63 5.47
C ALA A 83 -4.53 -12.86 6.65
N PRO A 84 -3.42 -12.12 6.46
CA PRO A 84 -2.78 -11.36 7.54
C PRO A 84 -3.73 -10.37 8.21
N GLU A 85 -3.62 -10.24 9.54
CA GLU A 85 -4.45 -9.31 10.30
C GLU A 85 -3.83 -7.91 10.34
N LEU A 86 -4.52 -6.97 9.69
CA LEU A 86 -4.21 -5.55 9.75
C LEU A 86 -5.30 -4.80 10.53
N PRO A 87 -4.95 -3.65 11.15
CA PRO A 87 -5.89 -2.86 11.94
C PRO A 87 -6.89 -2.06 11.08
N PHE A 88 -6.99 -2.39 9.79
CA PHE A 88 -7.94 -1.85 8.83
C PHE A 88 -8.40 -2.96 7.87
N THR A 89 -9.54 -2.71 7.24
CA THR A 89 -10.14 -3.62 6.25
C THR A 89 -9.50 -3.44 4.88
N TYR A 90 -9.15 -4.54 4.24
CA TYR A 90 -8.66 -4.59 2.86
C TYR A 90 -9.31 -5.78 2.13
N PHE A 91 -9.32 -5.71 0.81
CA PHE A 91 -9.77 -6.80 -0.07
C PHE A 91 -8.60 -7.21 -0.95
N ALA A 92 -8.35 -8.51 -1.09
CA ALA A 92 -7.21 -9.02 -1.83
C ALA A 92 -7.60 -10.19 -2.72
N ALA A 93 -6.97 -10.28 -3.89
CA ALA A 93 -7.08 -11.39 -4.82
C ALA A 93 -5.68 -11.84 -5.25
N SER A 94 -5.43 -13.15 -5.29
CA SER A 94 -4.26 -13.72 -5.95
C SER A 94 -4.47 -13.70 -7.46
N LEU A 95 -3.40 -13.44 -8.21
CA LEU A 95 -3.44 -13.37 -9.66
C LEU A 95 -2.66 -14.54 -10.28
N PRO A 96 -3.21 -15.22 -11.30
CA PRO A 96 -2.48 -16.21 -12.06
C PRO A 96 -1.45 -15.54 -13.00
N VAL A 97 -0.42 -16.29 -13.35
CA VAL A 97 0.70 -15.81 -14.20
C VAL A 97 0.22 -15.33 -15.57
N ASP A 98 -0.79 -15.98 -16.15
CA ASP A 98 -1.30 -15.71 -17.50
C ASP A 98 -2.66 -14.99 -17.50
N ILE A 99 -2.90 -14.15 -16.49
CA ILE A 99 -4.16 -13.42 -16.34
C ILE A 99 -4.44 -12.52 -17.56
N GLN A 100 -5.67 -12.57 -18.07
CA GLN A 100 -6.09 -11.73 -19.19
C GLN A 100 -6.47 -10.32 -18.71
N PRO A 101 -6.30 -9.28 -19.56
CA PRO A 101 -6.69 -7.92 -19.20
C PRO A 101 -8.16 -7.77 -18.75
N SER A 102 -9.07 -8.54 -19.34
CA SER A 102 -10.48 -8.56 -18.95
C SER A 102 -10.68 -9.09 -17.54
N ASP A 103 -9.91 -10.12 -17.17
CA ASP A 103 -9.99 -10.74 -15.85
C ASP A 103 -9.37 -9.82 -14.79
N LEU A 104 -8.26 -9.17 -15.11
CA LEU A 104 -7.67 -8.12 -14.25
C LEU A 104 -8.67 -7.00 -13.96
N HIS A 105 -9.34 -6.51 -15.01
CA HIS A 105 -10.36 -5.48 -14.86
C HIS A 105 -11.54 -6.00 -14.02
N ALA A 106 -12.02 -7.22 -14.28
CA ALA A 106 -13.09 -7.83 -13.48
C ALA A 106 -12.71 -7.97 -12.00
N THR A 107 -11.48 -8.40 -11.70
CA THR A 107 -10.95 -8.45 -10.33
C THR A 107 -10.95 -7.08 -9.68
N TYR A 108 -10.49 -6.04 -10.38
CA TYR A 108 -10.52 -4.67 -9.86
C TYR A 108 -11.95 -4.21 -9.55
N ILE A 109 -12.91 -4.46 -10.45
CA ILE A 109 -14.31 -4.11 -10.24
C ILE A 109 -14.89 -4.82 -9.02
N ASP A 110 -14.61 -6.11 -8.84
CA ASP A 110 -15.09 -6.88 -7.69
C ASP A 110 -14.56 -6.33 -6.36
N LEU A 111 -13.24 -6.12 -6.25
CA LEU A 111 -12.63 -5.53 -5.04
C LEU A 111 -13.17 -4.12 -4.76
N HIS A 112 -13.40 -3.32 -5.82
CA HIS A 112 -13.97 -1.98 -5.70
C HIS A 112 -15.41 -2.01 -5.20
N GLN A 113 -16.23 -2.92 -5.72
CA GLN A 113 -17.62 -3.11 -5.27
C GLN A 113 -17.68 -3.49 -3.80
N GLN A 114 -16.84 -4.42 -3.35
CA GLN A 114 -16.74 -4.81 -1.94
C GLN A 114 -16.37 -3.61 -1.04
N ALA A 115 -15.42 -2.78 -1.47
CA ALA A 115 -15.05 -1.58 -0.73
C ALA A 115 -16.13 -0.51 -0.71
N CYS A 116 -16.83 -0.28 -1.83
CA CYS A 116 -17.98 0.63 -1.87
C CYS A 116 -19.09 0.15 -0.93
N GLN A 117 -19.37 -1.16 -0.89
CA GLN A 117 -20.35 -1.75 0.01
C GLN A 117 -19.96 -1.52 1.48
N LEU A 118 -18.69 -1.75 1.85
CA LEU A 118 -18.18 -1.46 3.19
C LEU A 118 -18.36 0.02 3.56
N MET A 119 -18.07 0.92 2.61
CA MET A 119 -18.19 2.36 2.76
C MET A 119 -19.64 2.87 2.64
N LYS A 120 -20.63 1.97 2.50
CA LYS A 120 -22.06 2.30 2.31
C LYS A 120 -22.30 3.29 1.16
N THR A 121 -21.46 3.22 0.13
CA THR A 121 -21.49 4.11 -1.02
C THR A 121 -21.90 3.30 -2.24
N LYS A 122 -22.68 3.87 -3.16
CA LYS A 122 -23.01 3.18 -4.41
C LYS A 122 -21.70 2.95 -5.19
N SER A 123 -21.47 1.71 -5.62
CA SER A 123 -20.39 1.43 -6.55
C SER A 123 -20.76 2.07 -7.89
N SER A 124 -20.03 3.10 -8.24
CA SER A 124 -20.17 3.78 -9.52
C SER A 124 -18.80 4.31 -9.90
N ILE A 125 -18.15 3.60 -10.81
CA ILE A 125 -17.14 4.21 -11.66
C ILE A 125 -17.94 5.01 -12.67
N ASN A 126 -17.99 6.33 -12.49
CA ASN A 126 -18.77 7.18 -13.38
C ASN A 126 -18.14 7.17 -14.79
N LEU A 127 -18.84 7.71 -15.80
CA LEU A 127 -18.39 7.73 -17.21
C LEU A 127 -17.02 8.42 -17.42
N LYS A 128 -16.47 9.09 -16.40
CA LYS A 128 -15.15 9.71 -16.37
C LYS A 128 -14.07 8.87 -15.68
N GLY A 129 -14.41 7.68 -15.17
CA GLY A 129 -13.47 6.80 -14.46
C GLY A 129 -13.23 7.17 -13.00
N GLU A 130 -14.01 8.09 -12.41
CA GLU A 130 -13.84 8.50 -11.02
C GLU A 130 -14.61 7.56 -10.08
N SER A 131 -13.94 7.18 -9.01
CA SER A 131 -14.51 6.37 -7.93
C SER A 131 -15.29 7.23 -6.94
N SER A 132 -16.36 6.66 -6.40
CA SER A 132 -17.17 7.27 -5.33
C SER A 132 -16.51 7.22 -3.94
N ILE A 133 -15.39 6.50 -3.81
CA ILE A 133 -14.60 6.38 -2.57
C ILE A 133 -13.12 6.69 -2.84
N SER A 134 -12.41 7.12 -1.79
CA SER A 134 -10.94 7.15 -1.78
C SER A 134 -10.40 5.78 -1.39
N TYR A 135 -9.35 5.31 -2.06
CA TYR A 135 -8.73 4.00 -1.78
C TYR A 135 -7.26 3.98 -2.19
N ASN A 136 -6.51 3.02 -1.64
CA ASN A 136 -5.23 2.59 -2.23
C ASN A 136 -5.42 1.28 -2.98
N LEU A 137 -4.75 1.17 -4.13
CA LEU A 137 -4.66 -0.06 -4.91
C LEU A 137 -3.20 -0.49 -4.93
N GLY A 138 -2.93 -1.67 -4.39
CA GLY A 138 -1.68 -2.40 -4.54
C GLY A 138 -1.86 -3.41 -5.66
N PHE A 139 -0.94 -3.44 -6.61
CA PHE A 139 -1.02 -4.35 -7.75
C PHE A 139 0.38 -4.85 -8.08
N THR A 140 0.53 -6.18 -8.06
CA THR A 140 1.75 -6.90 -8.42
C THR A 140 1.41 -7.95 -9.47
N ASP A 141 2.43 -8.66 -9.97
CA ASP A 141 2.23 -9.83 -10.83
C ASP A 141 1.63 -11.03 -10.08
N ARG A 142 1.50 -10.94 -8.75
CA ARG A 142 1.00 -12.01 -7.87
C ARG A 142 -0.35 -11.69 -7.24
N SER A 143 -0.66 -10.41 -7.04
CA SER A 143 -1.83 -10.01 -6.26
C SER A 143 -2.39 -8.65 -6.66
N MET A 144 -3.69 -8.47 -6.41
CA MET A 144 -4.36 -7.17 -6.41
C MET A 144 -4.99 -6.96 -5.05
N VAL A 145 -4.71 -5.81 -4.43
CA VAL A 145 -5.19 -5.46 -3.10
C VAL A 145 -5.80 -4.06 -3.12
N LEU A 146 -7.01 -3.93 -2.59
CA LEU A 146 -7.70 -2.66 -2.48
C LEU A 146 -7.99 -2.34 -1.01
N CYS A 147 -7.58 -1.16 -0.56
CA CYS A 147 -7.81 -0.66 0.78
C CYS A 147 -8.63 0.64 0.71
N PRO A 148 -9.91 0.64 1.14
CA PRO A 148 -10.67 1.88 1.28
C PRO A 148 -10.04 2.81 2.31
N ARG A 149 -10.08 4.11 2.04
CA ARG A 149 -9.41 5.16 2.80
C ARG A 149 -10.43 6.11 3.39
N VAL A 150 -10.26 6.44 4.67
CA VAL A 150 -11.09 7.40 5.41
C VAL A 150 -10.34 8.69 5.79
N SER A 151 -9.01 8.62 5.82
CA SER A 151 -8.13 9.77 6.07
C SER A 151 -6.85 9.68 5.24
N GLU A 152 -6.23 10.83 4.98
CA GLU A 152 -4.89 10.95 4.38
C GLU A 152 -3.77 10.56 5.36
N GLY A 153 -3.98 10.77 6.66
CA GLY A 153 -2.94 10.63 7.67
C GLY A 153 -3.45 10.83 9.10
N LEU A 154 -2.50 10.86 10.03
CA LEU A 154 -2.73 11.13 11.44
C LEU A 154 -1.74 12.20 11.95
N SER A 155 -2.23 13.14 12.75
CA SER A 155 -1.39 14.07 13.49
C SER A 155 -0.78 13.35 14.70
N ILE A 156 0.55 13.36 14.79
CA ILE A 156 1.28 12.80 15.93
C ILE A 156 1.36 13.89 17.01
N GLN A 157 1.05 13.53 18.25
CA GLN A 157 1.16 14.41 19.41
C GLN A 157 2.23 13.90 20.38
N ASP A 158 2.83 14.81 21.15
CA ASP A 158 3.68 14.46 22.28
C ASP A 158 2.85 14.09 23.51
N ASN A 159 3.53 13.72 24.60
CA ASN A 159 2.88 13.36 25.87
C ASN A 159 2.13 14.54 26.51
N ASP A 160 2.44 15.77 26.11
CA ASP A 160 1.82 17.00 26.59
C ASP A 160 0.64 17.44 25.68
N GLY A 161 0.34 16.67 24.62
CA GLY A 161 -0.74 16.92 23.66
C GLY A 161 -0.38 17.90 22.53
N ASN A 162 0.87 18.37 22.45
CA ASN A 162 1.29 19.26 21.37
C ASN A 162 1.53 18.46 20.09
N THR A 163 1.12 19.02 18.95
CA THR A 163 1.32 18.36 17.65
C THR A 163 2.80 18.38 17.28
N ILE A 164 3.41 17.20 17.21
CA ILE A 164 4.79 16.97 16.78
C ILE A 164 4.91 17.06 15.24
N GLY A 165 3.88 16.59 14.54
CA GLY A 165 3.88 16.49 13.08
C GLY A 165 2.65 15.76 12.56
N SER A 166 2.66 15.43 11.27
CA SER A 166 1.56 14.70 10.63
C SER A 166 2.12 13.67 9.66
N VAL A 167 1.76 12.41 9.88
CA VAL A 167 2.17 11.33 8.98
C VAL A 167 1.02 11.04 8.02
N ALA A 168 1.24 11.35 6.75
CA ALA A 168 0.37 10.91 5.68
C ALA A 168 0.87 9.57 5.11
N LEU A 169 -0.02 8.61 4.92
CA LEU A 169 0.31 7.41 4.15
C LEU A 169 -0.30 7.50 2.77
N ASN A 170 0.52 7.25 1.76
CA ASN A 170 0.13 7.31 0.37
C ASN A 170 -0.10 5.89 -0.15
N GLY A 171 -0.12 5.69 -1.47
CA GLY A 171 -0.23 4.36 -2.10
C GLY A 171 0.85 3.35 -1.67
N THR A 172 1.93 3.81 -1.03
CA THR A 172 2.98 2.95 -0.47
C THR A 172 2.59 2.22 0.82
N LEU A 173 1.41 2.52 1.39
CA LEU A 173 0.81 1.76 2.50
C LEU A 173 0.78 0.27 2.18
N LEU A 174 0.26 -0.10 1.00
CA LEU A 174 0.14 -1.49 0.56
C LEU A 174 1.46 -2.12 0.11
N ALA A 175 2.53 -1.32 0.02
CA ALA A 175 3.88 -1.84 -0.04
C ALA A 175 4.44 -2.18 1.35
N GLY A 176 3.79 -1.75 2.44
CA GLY A 176 4.30 -1.89 3.81
C GLY A 176 5.37 -0.86 4.14
N THR A 177 5.22 0.38 3.66
CA THR A 177 6.21 1.44 3.88
C THR A 177 5.56 2.77 4.26
N LEU A 178 6.18 3.46 5.22
CA LEU A 178 5.81 4.77 5.73
C LEU A 178 6.96 5.73 5.46
N LEU A 179 6.63 6.99 5.18
CA LEU A 179 7.61 8.06 4.97
C LEU A 179 7.34 9.18 5.96
N VAL A 180 8.36 9.53 6.74
CA VAL A 180 8.38 10.69 7.64
C VAL A 180 9.37 11.73 7.14
N LYS A 181 9.09 13.00 7.42
CA LYS A 181 9.83 14.13 6.83
C LYS A 181 10.61 14.91 7.87
N SER A 182 10.25 14.82 9.15
CA SER A 182 11.00 15.43 10.24
C SER A 182 11.73 14.39 11.09
N GLU A 183 12.82 14.81 11.72
CA GLU A 183 13.56 13.98 12.67
C GLU A 183 12.71 13.68 13.90
N THR A 184 11.85 14.62 14.32
CA THR A 184 10.94 14.44 15.45
C THR A 184 9.89 13.35 15.18
N GLU A 185 9.30 13.31 13.98
CA GLU A 185 8.39 12.23 13.56
C GLU A 185 9.14 10.90 13.50
N TRP A 186 10.32 10.88 12.88
CA TRP A 186 11.18 9.70 12.79
C TRP A 186 11.47 9.09 14.16
N ASP A 187 11.88 9.92 15.11
CA ASP A 187 12.19 9.47 16.46
C ASP A 187 10.94 9.03 17.22
N ALA A 188 9.82 9.75 17.09
CA ALA A 188 8.57 9.38 17.76
C ALA A 188 8.08 8.00 17.32
N VAL A 189 7.91 7.78 16.01
CA VAL A 189 7.39 6.51 15.49
C VAL A 189 8.34 5.33 15.77
N ARG A 190 9.66 5.57 15.72
CA ARG A 190 10.67 4.54 16.01
C ARG A 190 10.74 4.17 17.50
N LYS A 191 10.47 5.11 18.41
CA LYS A 191 10.48 4.88 19.86
C LYS A 191 9.17 4.23 20.36
N ASP A 192 8.07 4.41 19.62
CA ASP A 192 6.77 3.87 20.00
C ASP A 192 6.00 3.31 18.79
N GLU A 193 6.06 1.98 18.60
CA GLU A 193 5.34 1.29 17.52
C GLU A 193 3.81 1.38 17.63
N ARG A 194 3.25 1.78 18.79
CA ARG A 194 1.80 2.02 18.91
C ARG A 194 1.34 3.12 17.97
N ILE A 195 2.21 4.11 17.72
CA ILE A 195 1.95 5.20 16.77
C ILE A 195 1.73 4.63 15.36
N LEU A 196 2.51 3.63 14.93
CA LEU A 196 2.26 2.95 13.65
C LEU A 196 0.86 2.34 13.63
N VAL A 197 0.48 1.60 14.67
CA VAL A 197 -0.85 0.96 14.74
C VAL A 197 -1.97 2.01 14.69
N ASP A 198 -1.82 3.12 15.40
CA ASP A 198 -2.82 4.19 15.43
C ASP A 198 -2.93 4.91 14.08
N ILE A 199 -1.79 5.15 13.40
CA ILE A 199 -1.77 5.66 12.02
C ILE A 199 -2.55 4.69 11.10
N LEU A 200 -2.28 3.40 11.16
CA LEU A 200 -2.94 2.41 10.29
C LEU A 200 -4.45 2.31 10.57
N LYS A 201 -4.88 2.39 11.85
CA LYS A 201 -6.30 2.45 12.24
C LYS A 201 -7.00 3.70 11.73
N ALA A 202 -6.35 4.85 11.81
CA ALA A 202 -6.93 6.14 11.42
C ALA A 202 -7.13 6.27 9.91
N ILE A 203 -6.32 5.56 9.13
CA ILE A 203 -6.25 5.72 7.67
C ILE A 203 -7.26 4.85 6.92
N GLY A 204 -7.44 3.61 7.38
CA GLY A 204 -8.37 2.66 6.77
C GLY A 204 -9.69 2.54 7.53
N VAL A 205 -10.64 1.81 6.95
CA VAL A 205 -11.87 1.46 7.66
C VAL A 205 -11.53 0.42 8.74
N PRO A 206 -11.80 0.67 10.04
CA PRO A 206 -11.52 -0.30 11.08
C PRO A 206 -12.15 -1.65 10.75
N ARG A 207 -11.43 -2.72 11.07
CA ARG A 207 -11.99 -4.07 10.99
C ARG A 207 -13.02 -4.19 12.11
N ASN A 208 -14.25 -3.72 11.88
CA ASN A 208 -15.38 -4.21 12.64
C ASN A 208 -15.34 -5.74 12.47
N THR A 209 -15.60 -6.49 13.54
CA THR A 209 -15.78 -7.94 13.49
C THR A 209 -16.96 -8.26 12.57
N ILE A 210 -16.73 -8.20 11.26
CA ILE A 210 -17.68 -8.54 10.22
C ILE A 210 -17.63 -10.05 10.14
N ASP A 211 -18.78 -10.61 10.46
CA ASP A 211 -19.16 -12.01 10.40
C ASP A 211 -18.41 -12.83 9.34
N PRO A 212 -17.74 -13.95 9.71
CA PRO A 212 -17.03 -14.83 8.78
C PRO A 212 -17.91 -15.39 7.64
N ARG A 213 -19.23 -15.17 7.65
CA ARG A 213 -20.14 -15.54 6.56
C ARG A 213 -20.03 -14.67 5.29
N LEU A 214 -19.32 -13.54 5.31
CA LEU A 214 -19.08 -12.72 4.10
C LEU A 214 -17.77 -13.05 3.37
N SER A 215 -16.97 -13.98 3.90
CA SER A 215 -15.82 -14.56 3.20
C SER A 215 -16.23 -15.91 2.60
N SER A 216 -17.11 -15.89 1.59
CA SER A 216 -17.17 -17.03 0.68
C SER A 216 -16.13 -16.82 -0.43
N PRO A 217 -15.17 -17.74 -0.64
CA PRO A 217 -14.46 -17.77 -1.90
C PRO A 217 -15.48 -18.24 -2.94
N PHE A 218 -15.89 -17.36 -3.87
CA PHE A 218 -16.53 -17.81 -5.10
C PHE A 218 -15.49 -18.59 -5.90
N GLN A 219 -15.35 -19.87 -5.57
CA GLN A 219 -14.65 -20.84 -6.38
C GLN A 219 -15.54 -21.12 -7.59
N ARG A 220 -15.36 -20.36 -8.68
CA ARG A 220 -15.84 -20.81 -9.98
C ARG A 220 -14.99 -22.03 -10.35
N SER A 221 -15.51 -23.21 -10.03
CA SER A 221 -15.10 -24.43 -10.69
C SER A 221 -15.37 -24.24 -12.18
N ILE A 222 -14.31 -24.11 -12.97
CA ILE A 222 -14.40 -24.31 -14.42
C ILE A 222 -14.35 -25.82 -14.61
N ASP A 223 -15.44 -26.51 -14.24
CA ASP A 223 -15.62 -27.89 -14.64
C ASP A 223 -16.09 -27.89 -16.09
N GLY A 224 -15.15 -28.22 -16.96
CA GLY A 224 -15.47 -28.64 -18.32
C GLY A 224 -16.39 -29.85 -18.28
N LYS A 225 -17.48 -29.76 -19.04
CA LYS A 225 -18.14 -30.91 -19.65
C LYS A 225 -18.54 -30.54 -21.07
N ILE A 226 -17.79 -31.17 -21.99
CA ILE A 226 -18.15 -31.66 -23.34
C ILE A 226 -18.98 -30.72 -24.22
#